data_AF-A0A7L4P6S8-F1
#
_entry.id   AF-A0A7L4P6S8-F1
#
_cell.length_a   1.000
_cell.length_b   1.000
_cell.length_c   1.000
_cell.angle_alpha   90.00
_cell.angle_beta   90.00
_cell.angle_gamma   90.00
#
_symmetry.space_group_name_H-M   'P 1'
#
loop_
_entity.id
_entity.type
_entity.pdbx_description
1 polymer ?
#
loop_
_entity_poly.entity_id
_entity_poly.type
_entity_poly.pdbx_seq_one_letter_code
_entity_poly.pdbx_strand_id
1 'polypeptide(L)'
;MYEQSYVPPWRDLETYVKTRLEEAVAEAELASKFLGQGLYRNAAGKVFQAWKALLAAAAAKNRDLVHKRFPGVVKDRTQKRRSRADMIIALMPTNRLREVASLLVEVFGWEVLYLTEIALSLHEFQYNGLDKEGIVSRYTNLQDVERDIHHLVEKTRQWAKIISQN
;
A
#
# COMPACT_ATOMS: atom_id res chain seq x y z
N MET A 1 -10.66 -12.21 17.43
CA MET A 1 -9.58 -11.19 17.51
C MET A 1 -8.28 -11.96 17.35
N TYR A 2 -7.78 -12.11 16.12
CA TYR A 2 -6.54 -12.87 15.89
C TYR A 2 -5.37 -12.00 16.30
N GLU A 3 -4.67 -12.40 17.35
CA GLU A 3 -3.37 -11.83 17.74
C GLU A 3 -2.32 -12.36 16.74
N GLN A 4 -2.37 -11.88 15.49
CA GLN A 4 -1.26 -12.08 14.57
C GLN A 4 -0.10 -11.23 15.07
N SER A 5 0.84 -11.88 15.76
CA SER A 5 2.12 -11.29 16.12
C SER A 5 2.79 -10.77 14.85
N TYR A 6 2.96 -9.45 14.76
CA TYR A 6 3.63 -8.82 13.62
C TYR A 6 5.05 -9.38 13.47
N VAL A 7 5.31 -10.07 12.36
CA VAL A 7 6.63 -10.63 12.03
C VAL A 7 7.33 -9.68 11.07
N PRO A 8 8.41 -8.99 11.46
CA PRO A 8 9.08 -8.05 10.58
C PRO A 8 9.88 -8.76 9.46
N PRO A 9 10.16 -8.08 8.33
CA PRO A 9 10.79 -8.69 7.15
C PRO A 9 12.22 -9.21 7.40
N TRP A 10 12.93 -8.69 8.41
CA TRP A 10 14.27 -9.18 8.78
C TRP A 10 14.26 -10.38 9.73
N ARG A 11 13.10 -10.78 10.24
CA ARG A 11 12.96 -11.96 11.12
C ARG A 11 12.56 -13.18 10.31
N ASP A 12 11.52 -13.02 9.50
CA ASP A 12 11.02 -14.06 8.60
C ASP A 12 10.29 -13.35 7.46
N LEU A 13 10.93 -13.36 6.30
CA LEU A 13 10.48 -12.63 5.12
C LEU A 13 9.26 -13.28 4.49
N GLU A 14 9.17 -14.60 4.50
CA GLU A 14 8.09 -15.36 3.88
C GLU A 14 6.79 -15.16 4.66
N THR A 15 6.83 -15.31 5.99
CA THR A 15 5.68 -15.05 6.85
C THR A 15 5.26 -13.58 6.80
N TYR A 16 6.21 -12.64 6.69
CA TYR A 16 5.91 -11.22 6.51
C TYR A 16 5.15 -10.97 5.20
N VAL A 17 5.66 -11.48 4.07
CA VAL A 17 5.01 -11.34 2.76
C VAL A 17 3.60 -11.91 2.79
N LYS A 18 3.43 -13.14 3.30
CA LYS A 18 2.13 -13.79 3.41
C LYS A 18 1.14 -12.94 4.22
N THR A 19 1.54 -12.51 5.41
CA THR A 19 0.69 -11.68 6.29
C THR A 19 0.29 -10.37 5.62
N ARG A 20 1.22 -9.69 4.93
CA ARG A 20 0.90 -8.43 4.23
C ARG A 20 -0.03 -8.62 3.04
N LEU A 21 0.05 -9.75 2.33
CA LEU A 21 -0.91 -10.06 1.26
C LEU A 21 -2.30 -10.38 1.83
N GLU A 22 -2.39 -11.13 2.94
CA GLU A 22 -3.65 -11.38 3.65
C GLU A 22 -4.30 -10.07 4.13
N GLU A 23 -3.50 -9.18 4.73
CA GLU A 23 -3.93 -7.84 5.16
C GLU A 23 -4.41 -6.99 3.98
N ALA A 24 -3.70 -7.00 2.85
CA ALA A 24 -4.11 -6.28 1.65
C ALA A 24 -5.51 -6.72 1.16
N VAL A 25 -5.76 -8.03 1.11
CA VAL A 25 -7.07 -8.55 0.69
C VAL A 25 -8.16 -8.21 1.70
N ALA A 26 -7.90 -8.37 3.00
CA ALA A 26 -8.85 -8.05 4.05
C ALA A 26 -9.23 -6.55 4.06
N GLU A 27 -8.26 -5.66 3.91
CA GLU A 27 -8.52 -4.22 3.86
C GLU A 27 -9.29 -3.81 2.59
N ALA A 28 -9.03 -4.45 1.45
CA ALA A 28 -9.79 -4.24 0.21
C ALA A 28 -11.26 -4.71 0.33
N GLU A 29 -11.51 -5.81 1.06
CA GLU A 29 -12.86 -6.25 1.40
C GLU A 29 -13.60 -5.26 2.31
N LEU A 30 -12.92 -4.73 3.33
CA LEU A 30 -13.48 -3.69 4.18
C LEU A 30 -13.79 -2.42 3.41
N ALA A 31 -12.92 -2.02 2.47
CA ALA A 31 -13.17 -0.88 1.59
C ALA A 31 -14.47 -1.06 0.79
N SER A 32 -14.69 -2.25 0.22
CA SER A 32 -15.93 -2.57 -0.50
C SER A 32 -17.18 -2.46 0.39
N LYS A 33 -17.10 -2.97 1.63
CA LYS A 33 -18.20 -2.91 2.60
C LYS A 33 -18.54 -1.47 2.98
N PHE A 34 -17.53 -0.64 3.21
CA PHE A 34 -17.72 0.78 3.52
C PHE A 34 -18.28 1.56 2.34
N LEU A 35 -17.82 1.27 1.12
CA LEU A 35 -18.34 1.90 -0.09
C LEU A 35 -19.82 1.58 -0.30
N GLY A 36 -20.22 0.31 -0.11
CA GLY A 36 -21.63 -0.10 -0.20
C GLY A 36 -22.56 0.51 0.86
N GLN A 37 -21.99 1.13 1.91
CA GLN A 37 -22.73 1.88 2.93
C GLN A 37 -22.66 3.41 2.71
N GLY A 38 -22.08 3.88 1.60
CA GLY A 38 -21.89 5.31 1.31
C GLY A 38 -20.80 5.97 2.15
N LEU A 39 -19.92 5.20 2.81
CA LEU A 39 -18.82 5.72 3.64
C LEU A 39 -17.56 5.95 2.80
N TYR A 40 -17.64 6.84 1.80
CA TYR A 40 -16.60 7.04 0.77
C TYR A 40 -15.21 7.34 1.35
N ARG A 41 -15.09 8.26 2.32
CA ARG A 41 -13.79 8.60 2.94
C ARG A 41 -13.18 7.40 3.66
N ASN A 42 -14.00 6.61 4.35
CA ASN A 42 -13.54 5.42 5.05
C ASN A 42 -13.12 4.33 4.06
N ALA A 43 -13.89 4.14 2.99
CA ALA A 43 -13.56 3.22 1.91
C ALA A 43 -12.24 3.60 1.23
N ALA A 44 -12.02 4.88 0.93
CA ALA A 44 -10.77 5.40 0.39
C ALA A 44 -9.58 5.10 1.32
N GLY A 45 -9.73 5.36 2.62
CA GLY A 45 -8.69 5.02 3.59
C GLY A 45 -8.38 3.53 3.67
N LYS A 46 -9.40 2.68 3.57
CA LYS A 46 -9.24 1.22 3.59
C LYS A 46 -8.53 0.68 2.35
N VAL A 47 -8.93 1.11 1.16
CA VAL A 47 -8.27 0.66 -0.07
C VAL A 47 -6.85 1.22 -0.18
N PHE A 48 -6.57 2.41 0.38
CA PHE A 48 -5.19 2.90 0.50
C PHE A 48 -4.33 2.02 1.40
N GLN A 49 -4.83 1.61 2.58
CA GLN A 49 -4.10 0.67 3.45
C GLN A 49 -3.89 -0.68 2.76
N ALA A 50 -4.89 -1.15 2.03
CA ALA A 50 -4.81 -2.38 1.24
C ALA A 50 -3.65 -2.33 0.23
N TRP A 51 -3.58 -1.25 -0.57
CA TRP A 51 -2.50 -1.06 -1.54
C TRP A 51 -1.13 -0.91 -0.87
N LYS A 52 -1.05 -0.18 0.25
CA LYS A 52 0.18 -0.03 1.03
C LYS A 52 0.68 -1.36 1.60
N ALA A 53 -0.22 -2.27 1.98
CA ALA A 53 0.14 -3.62 2.39
C ALA A 53 0.67 -4.46 1.23
N LEU A 54 0.02 -4.39 0.08
CA LEU A 54 0.45 -5.06 -1.13
C LEU A 54 1.83 -4.58 -1.60
N LEU A 55 2.07 -3.27 -1.64
CA LEU A 55 3.36 -2.70 -2.05
C LEU A 55 4.49 -3.10 -1.09
N ALA A 56 4.19 -3.24 0.21
CA ALA A 56 5.15 -3.74 1.19
C ALA A 56 5.54 -5.21 0.92
N ALA A 57 4.56 -6.06 0.57
CA ALA A 57 4.82 -7.43 0.16
C ALA A 57 5.65 -7.49 -1.15
N ALA A 58 5.28 -6.69 -2.16
CA ALA A 58 6.02 -6.61 -3.42
C ALA A 58 7.47 -6.15 -3.21
N ALA A 59 7.68 -5.12 -2.38
CA ALA A 59 9.00 -4.62 -2.02
C ALA A 59 9.82 -5.64 -1.21
N ALA A 60 9.15 -6.45 -0.37
CA ALA A 60 9.79 -7.52 0.38
C ALA A 60 10.26 -8.68 -0.52
N LYS A 61 9.46 -9.08 -1.53
CA LYS A 61 9.93 -10.09 -2.52
C LYS A 61 11.07 -9.58 -3.38
N ASN A 62 11.15 -8.26 -3.56
CA ASN A 62 12.18 -7.57 -4.33
C ASN A 62 13.16 -6.81 -3.42
N ARG A 63 13.44 -7.36 -2.23
CA ARG A 63 14.15 -6.67 -1.15
C ARG A 63 15.51 -6.14 -1.57
N ASP A 64 16.24 -6.85 -2.42
CA ASP A 64 17.57 -6.43 -2.88
C ASP A 64 17.54 -5.10 -3.66
N LEU A 65 16.49 -4.87 -4.46
CA LEU A 65 16.28 -3.59 -5.17
C LEU A 65 16.09 -2.44 -4.19
N VAL A 66 15.32 -2.69 -3.12
CA VAL A 66 15.08 -1.71 -2.06
C VAL A 66 16.37 -1.45 -1.27
N HIS A 67 17.18 -2.46 -0.98
CA HIS A 67 18.48 -2.29 -0.31
C HIS A 67 19.47 -1.49 -1.17
N LYS A 68 19.51 -1.74 -2.48
CA LYS A 68 20.33 -0.97 -3.42
C LYS A 68 19.92 0.51 -3.45
N ARG A 69 18.62 0.80 -3.43
CA ARG A 69 18.13 2.19 -3.46
C ARG A 69 18.26 2.91 -2.12
N PHE A 70 18.08 2.20 -1.01
CA PHE A 70 18.07 2.76 0.34
C PHE A 70 19.14 2.13 1.22
N PRO A 71 20.43 2.37 0.92
CA PRO A 71 21.51 1.84 1.72
C PRO A 71 21.55 2.49 3.11
N GLY A 72 22.27 1.83 4.01
CA GLY A 72 22.55 2.32 5.35
C GLY A 72 21.65 1.73 6.42
N VAL A 73 21.84 2.22 7.64
CA VAL A 73 21.26 1.68 8.87
C VAL A 73 20.55 2.80 9.62
N VAL A 74 19.42 2.46 10.23
CA VAL A 74 18.65 3.34 11.13
C VAL A 74 18.37 2.62 12.44
N LYS A 75 17.95 3.35 13.47
CA LYS A 75 17.47 2.74 14.72
C LYS A 75 15.97 2.53 14.64
N ASP A 76 15.51 1.34 15.03
CA ASP A 76 14.09 1.09 15.22
C ASP A 76 13.57 1.71 16.53
N ARG A 77 12.27 1.55 16.80
CA ARG A 77 11.62 2.08 18.02
C ARG A 77 12.20 1.49 19.31
N THR A 78 12.90 0.35 19.23
CA THR A 78 13.59 -0.32 20.34
C THR A 78 15.08 0.03 20.40
N GLN A 79 15.52 1.07 19.67
CA GLN A 79 16.92 1.51 19.55
C GLN A 79 17.87 0.50 18.88
N LYS A 80 17.36 -0.62 18.33
CA LYS A 80 18.17 -1.60 17.62
C LYS A 80 18.49 -1.11 16.21
N ARG A 81 19.71 -1.38 15.75
CA ARG A 81 20.15 -1.08 14.38
C ARG A 81 19.44 -2.01 13.39
N ARG A 82 18.80 -1.43 12.38
CA ARG A 82 18.12 -2.12 11.26
C ARG A 82 18.55 -1.52 9.94
N SER A 83 18.53 -2.31 8.87
CA SER A 83 18.67 -1.74 7.53
C SER A 83 17.59 -0.69 7.29
N ARG A 84 17.96 0.42 6.65
CA ARG A 84 17.00 1.45 6.24
C ARG A 84 15.96 0.88 5.28
N ALA A 85 16.38 0.06 4.33
CA ALA A 85 15.48 -0.62 3.39
C ALA A 85 14.47 -1.53 4.11
N ASP A 86 14.92 -2.29 5.11
CA ASP A 86 14.05 -3.15 5.91
C ASP A 86 12.99 -2.36 6.68
N MET A 87 13.36 -1.20 7.21
CA MET A 87 12.42 -0.32 7.90
C MET A 87 11.42 0.32 6.92
N ILE A 88 11.86 0.66 5.71
CA ILE A 88 10.98 1.17 4.65
C ILE A 88 9.99 0.08 4.23
N ILE A 89 10.44 -1.16 4.02
CA ILE A 89 9.57 -2.30 3.70
C ILE A 89 8.56 -2.50 4.82
N ALA A 90 9.04 -2.64 6.06
CA ALA A 90 8.23 -2.90 7.25
C ALA A 90 7.11 -1.86 7.47
N LEU A 91 7.44 -0.57 7.39
CA LEU A 91 6.52 0.51 7.71
C LEU A 91 5.74 1.04 6.50
N MET A 92 6.26 0.79 5.30
CA MET A 92 5.83 1.35 4.01
C MET A 92 5.35 2.81 4.12
N PRO A 93 6.23 3.75 4.50
CA PRO A 93 5.81 5.10 4.85
C PRO A 93 5.23 5.85 3.64
N THR A 94 4.16 6.62 3.84
CA THR A 94 3.40 7.28 2.76
C THR A 94 4.27 8.11 1.84
N ASN A 95 5.21 8.88 2.40
CA ASN A 95 6.14 9.73 1.66
C ASN A 95 7.18 8.95 0.82
N ARG A 96 7.25 7.62 0.95
CA ARG A 96 8.13 6.76 0.13
C ARG A 96 7.36 5.84 -0.81
N LEU A 97 6.02 5.77 -0.73
CA LEU A 97 5.23 4.84 -1.56
C LEU A 97 5.54 5.01 -3.05
N ARG A 98 5.48 6.24 -3.55
CA ARG A 98 5.77 6.54 -4.96
C ARG A 98 7.20 6.14 -5.36
N GLU A 99 8.17 6.44 -4.50
CA GLU A 99 9.58 6.12 -4.76
C GLU A 99 9.80 4.59 -4.81
N VAL A 100 9.21 3.84 -3.89
CA VAL A 100 9.26 2.37 -3.87
C VAL A 100 8.54 1.79 -5.10
N ALA A 101 7.34 2.27 -5.44
CA ALA A 101 6.62 1.82 -6.62
C ALA A 101 7.41 2.10 -7.91
N SER A 102 8.08 3.25 -8.01
CA SER A 102 8.94 3.59 -9.15
C SER A 102 10.12 2.62 -9.31
N LEU A 103 10.68 2.08 -8.22
CA LEU A 103 11.71 1.03 -8.33
C LEU A 103 11.10 -0.25 -8.89
N LEU A 104 9.93 -0.62 -8.40
CA LEU A 104 9.24 -1.85 -8.77
C LEU A 104 8.70 -1.85 -10.21
N VAL A 105 8.76 -0.72 -10.92
CA VAL A 105 8.44 -0.65 -12.37
C VAL A 105 9.32 -1.59 -13.19
N GLU A 106 10.59 -1.82 -12.79
CA GLU A 106 11.48 -2.73 -13.52
C GLU A 106 11.04 -4.20 -13.42
N VAL A 107 10.23 -4.54 -12.42
CA VAL A 107 9.76 -5.91 -12.15
C VAL A 107 8.32 -6.11 -12.61
N PHE A 108 7.45 -5.12 -12.34
CA PHE A 108 6.01 -5.24 -12.56
C PHE A 108 5.45 -4.28 -13.62
N GLY A 109 6.31 -3.53 -14.30
CA GLY A 109 5.91 -2.54 -15.29
C GLY A 109 5.27 -1.29 -14.67
N TRP A 110 4.87 -0.35 -15.53
CA TRP A 110 4.34 0.95 -15.12
C TRP A 110 3.01 0.89 -14.35
N GLU A 111 2.27 -0.22 -14.44
CA GLU A 111 0.98 -0.38 -13.76
C GLU A 111 1.12 -0.28 -12.23
N VAL A 112 2.22 -0.76 -11.63
CA VAL A 112 2.45 -0.63 -10.17
C VAL A 112 2.52 0.83 -9.72
N LEU A 113 3.14 1.68 -10.53
CA LEU A 113 3.29 3.10 -10.22
C LEU A 113 1.96 3.83 -10.43
N TYR A 114 1.26 3.54 -11.53
CA TYR A 114 -0.08 4.08 -11.80
C TYR A 114 -1.07 3.78 -10.66
N LEU A 115 -1.15 2.53 -10.22
CA LEU A 115 -2.04 2.13 -9.12
C LEU A 115 -1.62 2.78 -7.79
N THR A 116 -0.32 3.00 -7.58
CA THR A 116 0.18 3.74 -6.42
C THR A 116 -0.23 5.21 -6.44
N GLU A 117 -0.24 5.86 -7.60
CA GLU A 117 -0.72 7.24 -7.75
C GLU A 117 -2.22 7.36 -7.46
N ILE A 118 -3.02 6.37 -7.88
CA ILE A 118 -4.45 6.31 -7.51
C ILE A 118 -4.61 6.18 -6.00
N ALA A 119 -3.85 5.26 -5.37
CA ALA A 119 -3.89 5.05 -3.93
C ALA A 119 -3.54 6.34 -3.15
N LEU A 120 -2.51 7.08 -3.60
CA LEU A 120 -2.13 8.37 -3.01
C LEU A 120 -3.23 9.43 -3.20
N SER A 121 -3.87 9.48 -4.38
CA SER A 121 -4.98 10.39 -4.64
C SER A 121 -6.18 10.09 -3.73
N LEU A 122 -6.51 8.81 -3.52
CA LEU A 122 -7.57 8.38 -2.59
C LEU A 122 -7.22 8.70 -1.13
N HIS A 123 -5.93 8.63 -0.77
CA HIS A 123 -5.46 9.03 0.55
C HIS A 123 -5.60 10.54 0.79
N GLU A 124 -5.32 11.38 -0.20
CA GLU A 124 -5.59 12.82 -0.15
C GLU A 124 -7.09 13.09 0.05
N PHE A 125 -7.95 12.42 -0.74
CA PHE A 125 -9.40 12.50 -0.61
C PHE A 125 -9.91 12.06 0.77
N GLN A 126 -9.32 11.02 1.38
CA GLN A 126 -9.72 10.55 2.71
C GLN A 126 -9.73 11.70 3.74
N TYR A 127 -8.75 12.60 3.69
CA TYR A 127 -8.64 13.73 4.62
C TYR A 127 -9.41 14.96 4.16
N ASN A 128 -9.34 15.28 2.87
CA ASN A 128 -9.85 16.55 2.36
C ASN A 128 -11.30 16.44 1.87
N GLY A 129 -11.75 15.25 1.45
CA GLY A 129 -13.01 15.03 0.75
C GLY A 129 -13.00 15.57 -0.66
N LEU A 130 -14.21 15.88 -1.16
CA LEU A 130 -14.38 16.51 -2.46
C LEU A 130 -13.86 17.93 -2.43
N ASP A 131 -13.14 18.30 -3.47
CA ASP A 131 -12.68 19.66 -3.69
C ASP A 131 -13.10 20.08 -5.09
N LYS A 132 -14.07 21.00 -5.17
CA LYS A 132 -14.57 21.51 -6.46
C LYS A 132 -13.53 22.38 -7.16
N GLU A 133 -12.66 23.03 -6.40
CA GLU A 133 -11.59 23.89 -6.91
C GLU A 133 -10.33 23.08 -7.28
N GLY A 134 -10.23 21.83 -6.79
CA GLY A 134 -9.14 20.91 -7.11
C GLY A 134 -7.78 21.30 -6.51
N ILE A 135 -7.77 22.10 -5.43
CA ILE A 135 -6.57 22.66 -4.80
C ILE A 135 -5.91 21.65 -3.86
N VAL A 136 -6.71 20.92 -3.08
CA VAL A 136 -6.25 19.99 -2.02
C VAL A 136 -6.67 18.54 -2.25
N SER A 137 -7.60 18.28 -3.19
CA SER A 137 -8.03 16.94 -3.59
C SER A 137 -8.25 16.89 -5.09
N ARG A 138 -7.82 15.81 -5.73
CA ARG A 138 -8.02 15.61 -7.18
C ARG A 138 -9.47 15.28 -7.54
N TYR A 139 -10.29 14.97 -6.55
CA TYR A 139 -11.67 14.53 -6.77
C TYR A 139 -12.66 15.68 -6.59
N THR A 140 -13.38 15.98 -7.66
CA THR A 140 -14.45 17.00 -7.69
C THR A 140 -15.84 16.40 -7.49
N ASN A 141 -16.00 15.08 -7.66
CA ASN A 141 -17.27 14.36 -7.56
C ASN A 141 -17.09 12.94 -6.97
N LEU A 142 -18.17 12.35 -6.45
CA LEU A 142 -18.13 11.02 -5.82
C LEU A 142 -18.04 9.88 -6.83
N GLN A 143 -18.51 10.08 -8.06
CA GLN A 143 -18.50 9.06 -9.10
C GLN A 143 -17.07 8.64 -9.46
N ASP A 144 -16.15 9.61 -9.57
CA ASP A 144 -14.74 9.34 -9.79
C ASP A 144 -14.09 8.65 -8.58
N VAL A 145 -14.45 9.05 -7.35
CA VAL A 145 -13.97 8.39 -6.11
C VAL A 145 -14.42 6.93 -6.08
N GLU A 146 -15.70 6.67 -6.35
CA GLU A 146 -16.28 5.33 -6.36
C GLU A 146 -15.60 4.45 -7.41
N ARG A 147 -15.42 4.97 -8.63
CA ARG A 147 -14.72 4.27 -9.72
C ARG A 147 -13.31 3.87 -9.30
N ASP A 148 -12.55 4.80 -8.74
CA ASP A 148 -11.14 4.57 -8.40
C ASP A 148 -11.00 3.65 -7.18
N ILE A 149 -11.92 3.70 -6.20
CA ILE A 149 -11.97 2.72 -5.11
C ILE A 149 -12.27 1.32 -5.66
N HIS A 150 -13.29 1.17 -6.52
CA HIS A 150 -13.61 -0.13 -7.12
C HIS A 150 -12.44 -0.70 -7.91
N HIS A 151 -11.83 0.13 -8.77
CA HIS A 151 -10.67 -0.26 -9.56
C HIS A 151 -9.52 -0.72 -8.67
N LEU A 152 -9.18 0.04 -7.62
CA LEU A 152 -8.06 -0.29 -6.75
C LEU A 152 -8.35 -1.51 -5.86
N VAL A 153 -9.60 -1.75 -5.44
CA VAL A 153 -9.99 -2.98 -4.75
C VAL A 153 -9.78 -4.20 -5.65
N GLU A 154 -10.30 -4.16 -6.88
CA GLU A 154 -10.16 -5.25 -7.83
C GLU A 154 -8.69 -5.54 -8.13
N LYS A 155 -7.93 -4.48 -8.42
CA LYS A 155 -6.49 -4.57 -8.71
C LYS A 155 -5.71 -5.06 -7.51
N THR A 156 -6.04 -4.66 -6.30
CA THR A 156 -5.38 -5.18 -5.09
C THR A 156 -5.55 -6.70 -4.98
N ARG A 157 -6.75 -7.22 -5.21
CA ARG A 157 -7.01 -8.67 -5.18
C ARG A 157 -6.29 -9.42 -6.30
N GLN A 158 -6.27 -8.85 -7.51
CA GLN A 158 -5.54 -9.40 -8.65
C GLN A 158 -4.03 -9.46 -8.35
N TRP A 159 -3.46 -8.35 -7.92
CA TRP A 159 -2.02 -8.22 -7.65
C TRP A 159 -1.57 -9.05 -6.46
N ALA A 160 -2.43 -9.26 -5.46
CA ALA A 160 -2.10 -10.15 -4.35
C ALA A 160 -1.84 -11.58 -4.85
N LYS A 161 -2.60 -12.06 -5.83
CA LYS A 161 -2.36 -13.35 -6.49
C LYS A 161 -1.05 -13.34 -7.29
N ILE A 162 -0.80 -12.29 -8.07
CA ILE A 162 0.42 -12.14 -8.88
C ILE A 162 1.67 -12.18 -7.98
N ILE A 163 1.68 -11.41 -6.89
CA ILE A 163 2.81 -11.36 -5.95
C ILE A 163 2.95 -12.66 -5.15
N SER A 164 1.84 -13.35 -4.84
CA SER A 164 1.92 -14.65 -4.18
C SER A 164 2.63 -15.72 -5.04
N GLN A 165 2.51 -15.62 -6.36
CA GLN A 165 3.02 -16.61 -7.32
C GLN A 165 4.46 -16.33 -7.81
N ASN A 166 4.89 -15.06 -7.80
CA ASN A 166 6.23 -14.60 -8.17
C ASN A 166 7.13 -14.46 -6.95
#